data_AF-A0A367RS33-F1
#
_entry.id   AF-A0A367RS33-F1
#
_cell.length_a   1.000
_cell.length_b   1.000
_cell.length_c   1.000
_cell.angle_alpha   90.00
_cell.angle_beta   90.00
_cell.angle_gamma   90.00
#
_symmetry.space_group_name_H-M   'P 1'
#
loop_
_entity.id
_entity.type
_entity.pdbx_description
1 polymer ?
#
loop_
_entity_poly.entity_id
_entity_poly.type
_entity_poly.pdbx_seq_one_letter_code
_entity_poly.pdbx_strand_id
1 'polypeptide(L)' 'MGRQKLPSGEQREVKTTFRMTEAESEALRWHADRFGLTVSEFIRIQLAPVAMEVMGGQDNV' A
#
# COMPACT_ATOMS: atom_id res chain seq x y z
N MET A 1 19.06 -38.13 3.70
CA MET A 1 19.10 -36.66 3.66
C MET A 1 17.74 -36.15 3.19
N GLY A 2 16.89 -35.73 4.14
CA GLY A 2 15.52 -35.27 3.85
C GLY A 2 15.53 -33.83 3.35
N ARG A 3 15.08 -33.61 2.12
CA ARG A 3 14.84 -32.26 1.58
C ARG A 3 13.62 -31.70 2.30
N GLN A 4 13.84 -30.72 3.18
CA GLN A 4 12.78 -29.95 3.83
C GLN A 4 12.10 -29.11 2.74
N LYS A 5 10.87 -29.46 2.37
CA LYS A 5 10.04 -28.70 1.44
C LYS A 5 9.46 -27.54 2.25
N LEU A 6 10.05 -26.35 2.12
CA LEU A 6 9.52 -25.12 2.72
C LEU A 6 8.07 -24.92 2.22
N PRO A 7 7.10 -24.60 3.09
CA PRO A 7 5.72 -24.39 2.68
C PRO A 7 5.65 -23.20 1.71
N SER A 8 4.95 -23.42 0.59
CA SER A 8 4.70 -22.44 -0.47
C SER A 8 4.27 -21.11 0.14
N GLY A 9 4.93 -20.03 -0.29
CA GLY A 9 4.68 -18.66 0.16
C GLY A 9 3.19 -18.34 0.19
N GLU A 10 2.67 -18.24 1.41
CA GLU A 10 1.33 -17.76 1.70
C GLU A 10 1.32 -16.27 1.34
N GLN A 11 0.82 -15.93 0.15
CA GLN A 11 0.60 -14.53 -0.22
C GLN A 11 -0.50 -14.00 0.71
N ARG A 12 -0.08 -13.40 1.82
CA ARG A 12 -0.98 -12.74 2.75
C ARG A 12 -1.44 -11.43 2.10
N GLU A 13 -2.69 -11.41 1.66
CA GLU A 13 -3.33 -10.16 1.25
C GLU A 13 -3.39 -9.24 2.46
N VAL A 14 -2.58 -8.17 2.46
CA VAL A 14 -2.61 -7.14 3.49
C VAL A 14 -3.72 -6.17 3.15
N LYS A 15 -4.87 -6.34 3.81
CA LYS A 15 -6.00 -5.40 3.71
C LYS A 15 -5.82 -4.27 4.70
N THR A 16 -5.42 -3.09 4.23
CA THR A 16 -5.35 -1.87 5.04
C THR A 16 -6.62 -1.04 4.88
N THR A 17 -7.20 -0.59 5.99
CA THR A 17 -8.42 0.23 6.01
C THR A 17 -8.11 1.58 6.65
N PHE A 18 -8.52 2.68 6.01
CA PHE A 18 -8.29 4.04 6.50
C PHE A 18 -9.64 4.69 6.88
N ARG A 19 -9.67 5.45 7.98
CA ARG A 19 -10.81 6.32 8.29
C ARG A 19 -10.53 7.69 7.71
N MET A 20 -11.50 8.23 6.98
CA MET A 20 -11.40 9.53 6.31
C MET A 20 -12.65 10.33 6.59
N THR A 21 -12.52 11.65 6.64
CA THR A 21 -13.67 12.55 6.63
C THR A 21 -14.34 12.56 5.25
N GLU A 22 -15.58 13.05 5.18
CA GLU A 22 -16.32 13.16 3.92
C GLU A 22 -15.58 14.04 2.91
N ALA A 23 -15.03 15.18 3.35
CA ALA A 23 -14.25 16.09 2.51
C ALA A 23 -12.98 15.45 1.95
N GLU A 24 -12.25 14.66 2.77
CA GLU A 24 -11.06 13.94 2.31
C GLU A 24 -11.40 12.84 1.29
N SER A 25 -12.52 12.14 1.50
CA SER A 25 -13.02 11.13 0.56
C SER A 25 -13.41 11.75 -0.79
N GLU A 26 -14.06 12.91 -0.77
CA GLU A 26 -14.44 13.65 -1.97
C GLU A 26 -13.22 14.16 -2.73
N ALA A 27 -12.25 14.75 -2.04
CA ALA A 27 -11.00 15.19 -2.64
C ALA A 27 -10.24 14.02 -3.29
N LEU A 28 -10.13 12.88 -2.60
CA LEU A 28 -9.50 11.68 -3.16
C LEU A 28 -10.21 11.15 -4.39
N ARG A 29 -11.55 11.15 -4.38
CA ARG A 29 -12.35 10.75 -5.54
C ARG A 29 -12.10 11.66 -6.72
N TRP A 30 -12.11 12.97 -6.50
CA TRP A 30 -11.83 13.95 -7.56
C TRP A 30 -10.44 13.74 -8.17
N HIS A 31 -9.43 13.50 -7.32
CA HIS A 31 -8.09 13.22 -7.80
C HIS A 31 -8.02 11.90 -8.58
N ALA A 32 -8.59 10.82 -8.04
CA ALA A 32 -8.58 9.52 -8.71
C ALA A 32 -9.26 9.58 -10.08
N ASP A 33 -10.42 10.25 -10.17
CA ASP A 33 -11.16 10.48 -11.41
C ASP A 33 -10.34 11.27 -12.44
N ARG A 34 -9.66 12.33 -12.01
CA ARG A 34 -8.78 13.13 -12.88
C ARG A 34 -7.66 12.33 -13.54
N PHE A 35 -7.19 11.27 -12.89
CA PHE A 35 -6.17 10.37 -13.43
C PHE A 35 -6.75 9.11 -14.07
N GLY A 36 -8.07 8.94 -14.10
CA GLY A 36 -8.73 7.75 -14.64
C GLY A 36 -8.47 6.48 -13.81
N LEU A 37 -8.24 6.64 -12.51
CA LEU A 37 -7.87 5.56 -11.58
C LEU A 37 -8.99 5.31 -10.57
N THR A 38 -9.00 4.10 -9.97
CA THR A 38 -9.78 3.90 -8.74
C THR A 38 -9.07 4.58 -7.56
N VAL A 39 -9.83 4.97 -6.52
CA VAL A 39 -9.26 5.57 -5.29
C VAL A 39 -8.18 4.67 -4.69
N SER A 40 -8.38 3.35 -4.69
CA SER A 40 -7.39 2.39 -4.17
C SER A 40 -6.12 2.31 -5.00
N GLU A 41 -6.21 2.48 -6.32
CA GLU A 41 -5.02 2.54 -7.19
C GLU A 41 -4.29 3.86 -7.02
N PHE A 42 -5.04 4.97 -6.97
CA PHE A 42 -4.48 6.29 -6.71
C PHE A 42 -3.70 6.31 -5.38
N ILE A 43 -4.29 5.80 -4.30
CA ILE A 43 -3.62 5.69 -2.99
C ILE A 43 -2.37 4.81 -3.08
N ARG A 44 -2.44 3.64 -3.74
CA ARG A 44 -1.27 2.76 -3.89
C ARG A 44 -0.11 3.44 -4.62
N ILE A 45 -0.40 4.20 -5.67
CA ILE A 45 0.61 4.93 -6.45
C ILE A 45 1.21 6.08 -5.63
N GLN A 46 0.37 6.86 -4.93
CA GLN A 46 0.83 7.99 -4.11
C GLN A 46 1.59 7.53 -2.85
N LEU A 47 1.26 6.37 -2.29
CA LEU A 47 1.96 5.79 -1.13
C LEU A 47 3.23 5.00 -1.51
N ALA A 48 3.41 4.64 -2.78
CA ALA A 48 4.58 3.91 -3.25
C ALA A 48 5.93 4.57 -2.86
N PRO A 49 6.12 5.91 -2.99
CA PRO A 49 7.35 6.54 -2.54
C PRO A 49 7.51 6.56 -1.00
N VAL A 50 6.42 6.67 -0.24
CA VAL A 50 6.46 6.75 1.23
C VAL A 50 6.79 5.39 1.87
N ALA A 51 6.31 4.29 1.30
CA ALA A 51 6.60 2.95 1.80
C ALA A 51 8.09 2.56 1.67
N MET A 52 8.82 3.15 0.70
CA MET A 52 10.26 2.91 0.54
C MET A 52 11.12 3.72 1.52
N GLU A 53 10.67 4.89 1.98
CA GLU A 53 11.40 5.65 3.01
C GLU A 53 11.28 5.03 4.41
N VAL A 54 10.14 4.42 4.74
CA VAL A 54 9.96 3.78 6.07
C VAL A 54 10.73 2.45 6.18
N MET A 55 11.10 1.81 5.07
CA MET A 55 11.97 0.62 5.05
C MET A 55 13.46 0.93 4.82
N GLY A 56 13.85 2.20 4.69
CA GLY A 56 15.26 2.62 4.52
C GLY A 56 15.83 3.43 5.70
N GLY A 57 15.03 3.69 6.74
CA GLY A 57 15.34 4.70 7.76
C GLY A 57 15.49 4.17 9.19
N GLN A 58 15.97 2.95 9.40
CA GLN A 58 16.29 2.47 10.75
C GLN A 58 17.42 1.42 10.76
N ASP A 59 18.63 1.84 10.36
CA ASP A 59 19.86 1.22 10.86
C ASP A 59 21.02 2.22 10.73
N ASN A 60 21.81 2.35 11.80
CA ASN A 60 23.11 3.02 11.91
C ASN A 60 23.19 4.55 12.10
N VAL A 61 23.10 4.98 13.37
CA VAL A 61 24.13 5.83 14.05
C VAL A 61 24.08 5.63 15.56
#